data_AF-A0A7J9DDC6-F1
#
_entry.id   AF-A0A7J9DDC6-F1
#
_cell.length_a   1.000
_cell.length_b   1.000
_cell.length_c   1.000
_cell.angle_alpha   90.00
_cell.angle_beta   90.00
_cell.angle_gamma   90.00
#
_symmetry.space_group_name_H-M   'P 1'
#
loop_
_entity.id
_entity.type
_entity.pdbx_description
1 polymer ?
#
loop_
_entity_poly.entity_id
_entity_poly.type
_entity_poly.pdbx_seq_one_letter_code
_entity_poly.pdbx_strand_id
1 'polypeptide(L)'
;MHQRKAEMANHSDCFIALPGGYGTLEELLEVITWAQLGIHDKPVGLLNVDGYYNYLLTFIDKAVDDGFIKPSQRHIFVSAPNSKELVQKLEVSY
;
A
#
# COMPACT_ATOMS: atom_id res chain seq x y z
N MET A 1 20.06 -4.55 -0.01
CA MET A 1 18.63 -4.21 0.14
C MET A 1 17.92 -4.07 -1.22
N HIS A 2 18.39 -3.24 -2.16
CA HIS A 2 17.72 -3.03 -3.45
C HIS A 2 17.46 -4.30 -4.28
N GLN A 3 18.43 -5.22 -4.36
CA GLN A 3 18.27 -6.44 -5.15
C GLN A 3 17.19 -7.39 -4.59
N ARG A 4 17.14 -7.57 -3.27
CA ARG A 4 16.09 -8.35 -2.58
C ARG A 4 14.69 -7.78 -2.85
N LYS A 5 14.54 -6.45 -2.76
CA LYS A 5 13.24 -5.78 -2.94
C LYS A 5 12.77 -5.84 -4.39
N ALA A 6 13.68 -5.69 -5.36
CA ALA A 6 13.39 -5.87 -6.78
C ALA A 6 12.97 -7.30 -7.13
N GLU A 7 13.65 -8.32 -6.58
CA GLU A 7 13.27 -9.72 -6.82
C GLU A 7 11.90 -10.07 -6.21
N MET A 8 11.64 -9.64 -4.97
CA MET A 8 10.32 -9.77 -4.35
C MET A 8 9.24 -9.09 -5.19
N ALA A 9 9.51 -7.89 -5.68
CA ALA A 9 8.57 -7.17 -6.52
C ALA A 9 8.34 -7.88 -7.86
N ASN A 10 9.36 -8.44 -8.50
CA ASN A 10 9.21 -9.15 -9.77
C ASN A 10 8.36 -10.43 -9.64
N HIS A 11 8.48 -11.15 -8.53
CA HIS A 11 7.84 -12.46 -8.35
C HIS A 11 6.47 -12.39 -7.65
N SER A 12 6.03 -11.21 -7.22
CA SER A 12 4.75 -11.04 -6.52
C SER A 12 3.67 -10.56 -7.49
N ASP A 13 2.43 -10.99 -7.29
CA ASP A 13 1.26 -10.45 -8.00
C ASP A 13 0.61 -9.28 -7.24
N CYS A 14 0.85 -9.18 -5.93
CA CYS A 14 0.39 -8.10 -5.08
C CYS A 14 1.33 -7.88 -3.88
N PHE A 15 1.17 -6.76 -3.19
CA PHE A 15 1.86 -6.45 -1.94
C PHE A 15 0.87 -6.29 -0.80
N ILE A 16 1.14 -6.91 0.35
CA ILE A 16 0.33 -6.75 1.56
C ILE A 16 1.21 -6.32 2.72
N ALA A 17 0.87 -5.20 3.35
CA ALA A 17 1.49 -4.74 4.59
C ALA A 17 0.64 -5.20 5.79
N LEU A 18 1.27 -6.01 6.65
CA LEU A 18 0.77 -6.39 7.98
C LEU A 18 1.25 -5.37 9.02
N PRO A 19 0.60 -5.26 10.20
CA PRO A 19 1.08 -4.41 11.28
C PRO A 19 2.56 -4.64 11.59
N GLY A 20 3.35 -3.58 11.55
CA GLY A 20 4.80 -3.64 11.66
C GLY A 20 5.43 -2.26 11.84
N GLY A 21 6.71 -2.25 12.26
CA GLY A 21 7.44 -1.02 12.58
C GLY A 21 8.04 -0.31 11.37
N TYR A 22 9.15 0.39 11.57
CA TYR A 22 9.78 1.21 10.54
C TYR A 22 10.17 0.46 9.27
N GLY A 23 10.64 -0.80 9.38
CA GLY A 23 10.98 -1.60 8.21
C GLY A 23 9.77 -1.83 7.29
N THR A 24 8.62 -2.17 7.86
CA THR A 24 7.38 -2.38 7.10
C THR A 24 6.87 -1.09 6.47
N LEU A 25 6.96 0.04 7.19
CA LEU A 25 6.57 1.34 6.64
C LEU A 25 7.48 1.79 5.50
N GLU A 26 8.79 1.54 5.60
CA GLU A 26 9.75 1.83 4.53
C GLU A 26 9.44 1.02 3.27
N GLU A 27 9.22 -0.28 3.41
CA GLU A 27 8.88 -1.16 2.28
C GLU A 27 7.52 -0.80 1.66
N LEU A 28 6.51 -0.47 2.48
CA LEU A 28 5.18 -0.04 2.02
C LEU A 28 5.25 1.26 1.21
N LEU A 29 5.95 2.28 1.70
CA LEU A 29 6.05 3.57 1.01
C LEU A 29 6.88 3.44 -0.27
N GLU A 30 7.88 2.55 -0.32
CA GLU A 30 8.65 2.28 -1.53
C GLU A 30 7.75 1.70 -2.64
N VAL A 31 6.94 0.67 -2.34
CA VAL A 31 6.04 0.08 -3.35
C VAL A 31 4.91 1.02 -3.77
N ILE A 32 4.38 1.84 -2.86
CA ILE A 32 3.41 2.89 -3.20
C ILE A 32 4.05 3.92 -4.16
N THR A 33 5.30 4.30 -3.90
CA THR A 33 6.03 5.25 -4.75
C THR A 33 6.29 4.66 -6.14
N TRP A 34 6.63 3.37 -6.24
CA TRP A 34 6.80 2.71 -7.54
C TRP A 34 5.50 2.63 -8.34
N ALA A 35 4.38 2.30 -7.69
CA ALA A 35 3.06 2.38 -8.33
C ALA A 35 2.73 3.81 -8.79
N GLN A 36 3.02 4.81 -7.95
CA GLN A 36 2.82 6.23 -8.27
C GLN A 36 3.61 6.68 -9.50
N LEU A 37 4.83 6.16 -9.67
CA LEU A 37 5.72 6.43 -10.81
C LEU A 37 5.39 5.59 -12.05
N GLY A 38 4.43 4.66 -11.97
CA GLY A 38 4.07 3.77 -13.07
C GLY A 38 5.09 2.65 -13.33
N ILE A 39 5.93 2.33 -12.35
CA ILE A 39 6.93 1.25 -12.45
C ILE A 39 6.25 -0.13 -12.38
N HIS A 40 5.13 -0.23 -11.68
CA HIS A 40 4.24 -1.39 -11.68
C HIS A 40 2.79 -0.97 -11.45
N ASP A 41 1.88 -1.88 -11.71
CA ASP A 41 0.42 -1.78 -11.52
C ASP A 41 -0.12 -2.79 -10.50
N LYS A 42 0.78 -3.53 -9.84
CA LYS A 42 0.45 -4.56 -8.85
C LYS A 42 -0.36 -4.00 -7.67
N PRO A 43 -1.47 -4.63 -7.26
CA PRO A 43 -2.28 -4.19 -6.13
C PRO A 43 -1.49 -4.09 -4.82
N VAL A 44 -1.77 -3.06 -4.03
CA VAL A 44 -1.19 -2.85 -2.69
C VAL A 44 -2.30 -2.87 -1.64
N GLY A 45 -2.13 -3.67 -0.60
CA GLY A 45 -3.10 -3.86 0.48
C GLY A 45 -2.53 -3.59 1.87
N LEU A 46 -3.31 -2.95 2.73
CA LEU A 46 -2.98 -2.76 4.15
C LEU A 46 -3.96 -3.57 5.00
N LEU A 47 -3.44 -4.53 5.77
CA LEU A 47 -4.26 -5.25 6.75
C LEU A 47 -4.36 -4.43 8.04
N ASN A 48 -5.46 -3.70 8.19
CA ASN A 48 -5.70 -2.76 9.28
C ASN A 48 -6.28 -3.42 10.53
N VAL A 49 -5.55 -4.35 11.13
CA VAL A 49 -5.94 -5.05 12.37
C VAL A 49 -6.07 -4.04 13.50
N ASP A 50 -7.20 -4.06 14.21
CA ASP A 50 -7.50 -3.19 15.36
C ASP A 50 -7.25 -1.69 15.14
N GLY A 51 -7.34 -1.24 13.89
CA GLY A 51 -7.11 0.17 13.53
C GLY A 51 -5.64 0.60 13.53
N TYR A 52 -4.68 -0.33 13.46
CA TYR A 52 -3.23 -0.06 13.44
C TYR A 52 -2.82 1.05 12.47
N TYR A 53 -3.38 1.06 11.26
CA TYR A 53 -3.08 2.02 10.21
C TYR A 53 -3.96 3.27 10.21
N ASN A 54 -4.90 3.46 11.14
CA ASN A 54 -5.85 4.58 11.10
C ASN A 54 -5.15 5.94 10.98
N TYR A 55 -4.13 6.20 11.80
CA TYR A 55 -3.38 7.46 11.75
C TYR A 55 -2.58 7.65 10.45
N LEU A 56 -2.05 6.55 9.89
CA LEU A 56 -1.38 6.61 8.59
C LEU A 56 -2.37 6.94 7.47
N LEU A 57 -3.55 6.32 7.48
CA LEU A 57 -4.61 6.60 6.51
C LEU A 57 -5.06 8.06 6.61
N THR A 58 -5.31 8.58 7.82
CA THR A 58 -5.65 9.99 8.04
C THR A 58 -4.53 10.93 7.59
N PHE A 59 -3.26 10.59 7.82
CA PHE A 59 -2.13 11.38 7.34
C PHE A 59 -2.10 11.45 5.80
N ILE A 60 -2.35 10.32 5.13
CA ILE A 60 -2.39 10.27 3.66
C ILE A 60 -3.58 11.05 3.12
N ASP A 61 -4.77 10.94 3.73
CA ASP A 61 -5.95 11.73 3.38
C ASP A 61 -5.63 13.24 3.48
N LYS A 62 -4.98 13.66 4.57
CA LYS A 62 -4.58 15.05 4.76
C LYS A 62 -3.55 15.51 3.70
N ALA A 63 -2.60 14.65 3.33
CA ALA A 63 -1.64 14.95 2.27
C ALA A 63 -2.30 15.08 0.89
N VAL A 64 -3.42 14.39 0.64
CA VAL A 64 -4.26 14.61 -0.55
C VAL A 64 -4.95 15.97 -0.48
N ASP A 65 -5.59 16.29 0.66
CA ASP A 65 -6.29 17.56 0.86
C ASP A 65 -5.36 18.77 0.70
N ASP A 66 -4.11 18.65 1.19
CA ASP A 66 -3.09 19.68 1.09
C ASP A 66 -2.41 19.74 -0.29
N GLY A 67 -2.77 18.83 -1.21
CA GLY A 67 -2.28 18.83 -2.60
C GLY A 67 -0.89 18.22 -2.79
N PHE A 68 -0.32 17.55 -1.78
CA PHE A 68 0.95 16.83 -1.91
C PHE A 68 0.79 15.48 -2.65
N ILE A 69 -0.37 14.86 -2.53
CA ILE A 69 -0.72 13.61 -3.24
C ILE A 69 -1.90 13.91 -4.16
N LYS A 70 -1.83 13.47 -5.43
CA LYS A 70 -2.96 13.66 -6.35
C LYS A 70 -4.14 12.80 -5.88
N PRO A 71 -5.40 13.28 -5.98
CA PRO A 71 -6.57 12.47 -5.62
C PRO A 71 -6.62 11.09 -6.30
N SER A 72 -6.19 10.99 -7.55
CA SER A 72 -6.11 9.69 -8.25
C SER A 72 -5.10 8.71 -7.64
N GLN A 73 -4.03 9.22 -7.00
CA GLN A 73 -2.98 8.42 -6.36
C GLN A 73 -3.40 7.93 -4.97
N ARG A 74 -4.47 8.48 -4.38
CA ARG A 74 -5.01 8.02 -3.09
C ARG A 74 -5.47 6.57 -3.12
N HIS A 75 -5.84 6.10 -4.31
CA HIS A 75 -6.39 4.78 -4.56
C HIS A 75 -5.32 3.75 -5.00
N ILE A 76 -4.02 4.10 -4.91
CA ILE A 76 -2.92 3.16 -5.18
C ILE A 76 -2.98 1.92 -4.27
N PHE A 77 -3.52 2.06 -3.06
CA PHE A 77 -3.68 0.95 -2.13
C PHE A 77 -5.10 0.90 -1.56
N VAL A 78 -5.48 -0.29 -1.09
CA VAL A 78 -6.71 -0.55 -0.36
C VAL A 78 -6.41 -1.00 1.07
N SER A 79 -7.36 -0.81 1.98
CA SER A 79 -7.24 -1.33 3.36
C SER A 79 -8.50 -2.08 3.78
N ALA A 80 -8.31 -3.05 4.68
CA ALA A 80 -9.40 -3.81 5.29
C ALA A 80 -8.99 -4.32 6.68
N PRO A 81 -9.94 -4.52 7.62
CA PRO A 81 -9.65 -4.97 8.98
C PRO A 81 -9.33 -6.46 9.10
N ASN A 82 -9.63 -7.26 8.07
CA ASN A 82 -9.41 -8.71 8.07
C ASN A 82 -8.93 -9.21 6.69
N SER A 83 -8.27 -10.37 6.69
CA SER A 83 -7.62 -10.93 5.50
C SER A 83 -8.62 -11.24 4.38
N LYS A 84 -9.80 -11.77 4.73
CA LYS A 84 -10.83 -12.14 3.75
C LYS A 84 -11.29 -10.92 2.96
N GLU A 85 -11.64 -9.83 3.64
CA GLU A 85 -12.07 -8.61 2.99
C GLU A 85 -10.92 -7.95 2.21
N LEU A 86 -9.69 -8.01 2.72
CA LEU A 86 -8.53 -7.46 2.02
C LEU A 86 -8.30 -8.16 0.68
N VAL A 87 -8.29 -9.49 0.67
CA VAL A 87 -8.09 -10.29 -0.54
C VAL A 87 -9.20 -10.00 -1.56
N GLN A 88 -10.46 -9.93 -1.11
CA GLN A 88 -11.58 -9.56 -1.98
C GLN A 88 -11.38 -8.18 -2.64
N LYS A 89 -10.92 -7.18 -1.88
CA LYS A 89 -10.64 -5.84 -2.44
C LYS A 89 -9.49 -5.86 -3.46
N LEU A 90 -8.47 -6.67 -3.23
CA LEU A 90 -7.32 -6.81 -4.14
C LEU A 90 -7.71 -7.53 -5.44
N GLU A 91 -8.58 -8.54 -5.37
CA GLU A 91 -9.07 -9.28 -6.55
C GLU A 91 -10.03 -8.47 -7.45
N VAL A 92 -10.72 -7.46 -6.91
CA VAL A 92 -11.68 -6.64 -7.66
C VAL A 92 -11.02 -5.46 -8.38
N SER A 93 -9.73 -5.21 -8.13
CA SER A 93 -9.01 -4.07 -8.70
C SER A 93 -8.48 -4.31 -10.14
N TYR A 94 -9.13 -5.18 -10.91
CA TYR A 94 -8.87 -5.47 -12.34
C TYR A 94 -9.89 -4.79 -13.26
#